data_AF-A0A673GQA2-F1
#
_entry.id   AF-A0A673GQA2-F1
#
_cell.length_a   1.000
_cell.length_b   1.000
_cell.length_c   1.000
_cell.angle_alpha   90.00
_cell.angle_beta   90.00
_cell.angle_gamma   90.00
#
_symmetry.space_group_name_H-M   'P 1'
#
loop_
_entity.id
_entity.type
_entity.pdbx_description
1 polymer ?
#
loop_
_entity_poly.entity_id
_entity_poly.type
_entity_poly.pdbx_seq_one_letter_code
_entity_poly.pdbx_strand_id
1 'polypeptide(L)'
;TDLSVCLSGKRRIEPFLNRSEQEFVASRRNTVLQTLKKLKIQCSRKEVPNIALLGSGGGQRAMVGLLGSLVQLDKAGLLDCILYLSGVSGSTWCMASLYQEPDWSTKLETVKDRIIERIRGPGVSLTDAMAKLKKYYYGKDFFSLTDVWAVMVITSYVKEIDEHALTEQRNQHKKDPFPIYTVIDKQCKQSNEQNPWFEINPYEAGYSLTGAFVDTCDFGSQFHEGTKKKHQDEFDMLYLQALCGSTLADEVDIKKTMWQKIKPCPPDSDKRGFPSDDPIPPSLDECYRALMDVVDMNISALNGEDTSGFDKSIRTNLNDLSGGKSQLIDPMKTLETVDKRAEKRYIKRFTIDVCEDLSSRIKIWLIDAGISICKCMAQWIWGRKYNFLHNMTDEAVHSTILQSETRDYIDAGLLLNSPYFSVLREERDIDLIISLDFSDGDPFMVGLAIIHIEFFTNPSQDVQNFNFIATL
;
A
#
# COMPACT_ATOMS: atom_id res chain seq x y z
N THR A 1 -6.52 26.83 -0.44
CA THR A 1 -6.86 25.42 -0.17
C THR A 1 -8.36 25.30 -0.24
N ASP A 2 -8.84 24.80 -1.38
CA ASP A 2 -10.26 24.69 -1.72
C ASP A 2 -10.85 23.44 -1.02
N LEU A 3 -11.40 23.62 0.18
CA LEU A 3 -12.13 22.59 0.95
C LEU A 3 -13.42 22.11 0.25
N SER A 4 -13.72 22.60 -0.96
CA SER A 4 -14.94 22.31 -1.72
C SER A 4 -14.88 20.99 -2.52
N VAL A 5 -13.70 20.34 -2.62
CA VAL A 5 -13.53 19.15 -3.46
C VAL A 5 -14.04 17.85 -2.79
N CYS A 6 -14.10 17.76 -1.45
CA CYS A 6 -14.34 16.50 -0.72
C CYS A 6 -15.76 16.30 -0.13
N LEU A 7 -16.75 17.10 -0.52
CA LEU A 7 -18.13 16.97 -0.02
C LEU A 7 -18.96 15.87 -0.72
N SER A 8 -18.36 15.18 -1.68
CA SER A 8 -19.05 14.25 -2.58
C SER A 8 -18.99 12.81 -2.02
N GLY A 9 -20.05 12.37 -1.33
CA GLY A 9 -20.28 10.96 -0.95
C GLY A 9 -20.58 10.00 -2.11
N LYS A 10 -20.12 10.33 -3.32
CA LYS A 10 -20.48 9.65 -4.56
C LYS A 10 -19.73 8.32 -4.65
N ARG A 11 -20.52 7.25 -4.72
CA ARG A 11 -20.08 5.90 -5.10
C ARG A 11 -20.66 5.59 -6.47
N ARG A 12 -19.99 4.73 -7.23
CA ARG A 12 -20.36 4.32 -8.59
C ARG A 12 -20.28 2.80 -8.65
N ILE A 13 -21.33 2.14 -9.11
CA ILE A 13 -21.31 0.72 -9.50
C ILE A 13 -21.81 0.70 -10.93
N GLU A 14 -20.90 1.00 -11.86
CA GLU A 14 -21.23 1.15 -13.27
C GLU A 14 -20.06 0.62 -14.11
N PRO A 15 -20.32 0.13 -15.34
CA PRO A 15 -19.23 -0.29 -16.22
C PRO A 15 -18.35 0.90 -16.64
N PHE A 16 -18.96 2.06 -16.91
CA PHE A 16 -18.30 3.23 -17.51
C PHE A 16 -17.16 3.82 -16.67
N LEU A 17 -16.14 4.39 -17.34
CA LEU A 17 -15.09 5.16 -16.67
C LEU A 17 -15.67 6.39 -15.96
N ASN A 18 -14.99 6.85 -14.91
CA ASN A 18 -15.27 8.15 -14.32
C ASN A 18 -15.28 9.26 -15.38
N ARG A 19 -16.22 10.21 -15.28
CA ARG A 19 -16.32 11.32 -16.23
C ARG A 19 -14.99 12.09 -16.38
N SER A 20 -14.26 12.30 -15.30
CA SER A 20 -12.96 12.99 -15.36
C SER A 20 -11.90 12.16 -16.08
N GLU A 21 -11.92 10.84 -15.95
CA GLU A 21 -11.06 9.95 -16.73
C GLU A 21 -11.44 9.98 -18.22
N GLN A 22 -12.74 9.96 -18.56
CA GLN A 22 -13.20 10.08 -19.96
C GLN A 22 -12.76 11.40 -20.60
N GLU A 23 -12.93 12.52 -19.89
CA GLU A 23 -12.50 13.85 -20.34
C GLU A 23 -10.98 13.92 -20.53
N PHE A 24 -10.22 13.30 -19.61
CA PHE A 24 -8.77 13.18 -19.73
C PHE A 24 -8.39 12.37 -20.97
N VAL A 25 -8.97 11.18 -21.18
CA VAL A 25 -8.68 10.30 -22.32
C VAL A 25 -8.95 11.02 -23.64
N ALA A 26 -10.11 11.68 -23.75
CA ALA A 26 -10.47 12.45 -24.94
C ALA A 26 -9.48 13.58 -25.24
N SER A 27 -8.97 14.25 -24.21
CA SER A 27 -7.94 15.29 -24.34
C SER A 27 -6.59 14.70 -24.76
N ARG A 28 -6.13 13.67 -24.05
CA ARG A 28 -4.83 13.02 -24.24
C ARG A 28 -4.70 12.36 -25.61
N ARG A 29 -5.75 11.74 -26.13
CA ARG A 29 -5.78 11.18 -27.51
C ARG A 29 -5.44 12.23 -28.58
N ASN A 30 -5.77 13.51 -28.36
CA ASN A 30 -5.35 14.57 -29.29
C ASN A 30 -3.83 14.82 -29.20
N THR A 31 -3.23 14.76 -28.01
CA THR A 31 -1.76 14.84 -27.83
C THR A 31 -1.08 13.67 -28.53
N VAL A 32 -1.55 12.43 -28.29
CA VAL A 32 -1.02 11.22 -28.93
C VAL A 32 -1.04 11.35 -30.45
N LEU A 33 -2.17 11.80 -31.02
CA LEU A 33 -2.28 12.04 -32.47
C LEU A 33 -1.23 13.02 -33.00
N GLN A 34 -0.96 14.11 -32.29
CA GLN A 34 0.07 15.08 -32.71
C GLN A 34 1.47 14.47 -32.64
N THR A 35 1.75 13.66 -31.61
CA THR A 35 3.04 12.99 -31.45
C THR A 35 3.26 11.94 -32.54
N LEU A 36 2.26 11.09 -32.84
CA LEU A 36 2.34 10.13 -33.94
C LEU A 36 2.63 10.82 -35.28
N LYS A 37 1.98 11.97 -35.55
CA LYS A 37 2.27 12.78 -36.75
C LYS A 37 3.70 13.30 -36.79
N LYS A 38 4.24 13.78 -35.66
CA LYS A 38 5.65 14.22 -35.56
C LYS A 38 6.62 13.07 -35.85
N LEU A 39 6.26 11.85 -35.42
CA LEU A 39 7.01 10.62 -35.70
C LEU A 39 6.79 10.09 -37.13
N LYS A 40 6.05 10.82 -37.98
CA LYS A 40 5.71 10.45 -39.36
C LYS A 40 4.87 9.16 -39.47
N ILE A 41 4.18 8.79 -38.40
CA ILE A 41 3.20 7.69 -38.38
C ILE A 41 1.85 8.27 -38.82
N GLN A 42 1.35 7.81 -39.97
CA GLN A 42 0.04 8.24 -40.47
C GLN A 42 -1.06 7.61 -39.62
N CYS A 43 -1.90 8.46 -39.01
CA CYS A 43 -2.96 8.03 -38.10
C CYS A 43 -4.11 9.04 -38.17
N SER A 44 -5.34 8.55 -38.35
CA SER A 44 -6.54 9.37 -38.21
C SER A 44 -6.97 9.46 -36.74
N ARG A 45 -7.85 10.42 -36.41
CA ARG A 45 -8.34 10.59 -35.03
C ARG A 45 -9.03 9.35 -34.46
N LYS A 46 -9.63 8.52 -35.32
CA LYS A 46 -10.31 7.28 -34.92
C LYS A 46 -9.34 6.13 -34.65
N GLU A 47 -8.17 6.16 -35.28
CA GLU A 47 -7.15 5.10 -35.22
C GLU A 47 -6.04 5.41 -34.20
N VAL A 48 -6.21 6.46 -33.39
CA VAL A 48 -5.24 6.77 -32.32
C VAL A 48 -5.26 5.62 -31.31
N PRO A 49 -4.13 4.95 -31.07
CA PRO A 49 -4.08 3.86 -30.12
C PRO A 49 -4.07 4.38 -28.68
N ASN A 50 -4.77 3.68 -27.81
CA ASN A 50 -4.65 3.81 -26.37
C ASN A 50 -3.50 2.92 -25.90
N ILE A 51 -2.40 3.55 -25.47
CA ILE A 51 -1.20 2.84 -25.04
C ILE A 51 -1.07 2.91 -23.52
N ALA A 52 -0.97 1.76 -22.87
CA ALA A 52 -0.71 1.65 -21.44
C ALA A 52 0.75 1.24 -21.17
N LEU A 53 1.38 1.93 -20.23
CA LEU A 53 2.70 1.58 -19.70
C LEU A 53 2.54 1.02 -18.29
N LEU A 54 3.08 -0.16 -18.04
CA LEU A 54 3.00 -0.85 -16.75
C LEU A 54 4.39 -1.00 -16.14
N GLY A 55 4.53 -0.59 -14.88
CA GLY A 55 5.71 -0.84 -14.06
C GLY A 55 5.46 -1.95 -13.05
N SER A 56 6.23 -3.03 -13.14
CA SER A 56 6.26 -4.11 -12.15
C SER A 56 6.87 -3.67 -10.81
N GLY A 57 6.84 -4.55 -9.82
CA GLY A 57 7.41 -4.33 -8.50
C GLY A 57 8.89 -4.71 -8.42
N GLY A 58 9.54 -4.30 -7.33
CA GLY A 58 10.99 -4.47 -7.14
C GLY A 58 11.63 -3.41 -6.24
N GLY A 59 10.85 -2.82 -5.33
CA GLY A 59 11.32 -1.76 -4.44
C GLY A 59 12.05 -0.62 -5.15
N GLN A 60 13.19 -0.19 -4.59
CA GLN A 60 13.95 0.94 -5.15
C GLN A 60 14.55 0.64 -6.54
N ARG A 61 14.79 -0.64 -6.88
CA ARG A 61 15.22 -1.04 -8.23
C ARG A 61 14.14 -0.72 -9.26
N ALA A 62 12.89 -1.11 -9.00
CA ALA A 62 11.76 -0.77 -9.86
C ALA A 62 11.53 0.76 -9.94
N MET A 63 11.69 1.47 -8.83
CA MET A 63 11.60 2.94 -8.81
C MET A 63 12.59 3.60 -9.78
N VAL A 64 13.87 3.22 -9.70
CA VAL A 64 14.92 3.80 -10.58
C VAL A 64 14.80 3.27 -12.01
N GLY A 65 14.42 1.99 -12.17
CA GLY A 65 14.18 1.36 -13.46
C GLY A 65 13.08 2.05 -14.25
N LEU A 66 11.92 2.28 -13.62
CA LEU A 66 10.80 3.00 -14.25
C LEU A 66 11.19 4.43 -14.63
N LEU A 67 11.91 5.14 -13.75
CA LEU A 67 12.39 6.48 -14.04
C LEU A 67 13.31 6.50 -15.28
N GLY A 68 14.23 5.55 -15.37
CA GLY A 68 15.12 5.39 -16.53
C GLY A 68 14.35 5.07 -17.82
N SER A 69 13.38 4.17 -17.75
CA SER A 69 12.53 3.82 -18.90
C SER A 69 11.71 4.99 -19.41
N LEU A 70 11.14 5.80 -18.51
CA LEU A 70 10.40 7.02 -18.89
C LEU A 70 11.32 8.05 -19.56
N VAL A 71 12.54 8.24 -19.05
CA VAL A 71 13.55 9.12 -19.68
C VAL A 71 13.91 8.63 -21.09
N GLN A 72 14.02 7.31 -21.27
CA GLN A 72 14.31 6.75 -22.59
C GLN A 72 13.13 6.89 -23.57
N LEU A 73 11.89 6.72 -23.08
CA LEU A 73 10.68 6.98 -23.87
C LEU A 73 10.58 8.45 -24.29
N ASP A 74 10.93 9.38 -23.42
CA ASP A 74 10.96 10.82 -23.74
C ASP A 74 12.01 11.13 -24.82
N LYS A 75 13.24 10.61 -24.67
CA LYS A 75 14.31 10.75 -25.67
C LYS A 75 13.95 10.16 -27.03
N ALA A 76 13.17 9.09 -27.04
CA ALA A 76 12.65 8.47 -28.26
C ALA A 76 11.46 9.24 -28.86
N GLY A 77 10.93 10.26 -28.17
CA GLY A 77 9.73 11.00 -28.58
C GLY A 77 8.44 10.20 -28.44
N LEU A 78 8.44 9.15 -27.60
CA LEU A 78 7.34 8.20 -27.42
C LEU A 78 6.54 8.42 -26.14
N LEU A 79 7.07 9.17 -25.16
CA LEU A 79 6.39 9.38 -23.87
C LEU A 79 5.00 10.03 -24.03
N ASP A 80 4.87 10.99 -24.94
CA ASP A 80 3.59 11.64 -25.24
C ASP A 80 2.56 10.72 -25.92
N CYS A 81 2.97 9.54 -26.39
CA CYS A 81 2.05 8.52 -26.89
C CYS A 81 1.42 7.68 -25.77
N ILE A 82 1.97 7.72 -24.56
CA ILE A 82 1.46 6.95 -23.41
C ILE A 82 0.20 7.62 -22.85
N LEU A 83 -0.88 6.85 -22.77
CA LEU A 83 -2.17 7.27 -22.23
C LEU A 83 -2.26 6.98 -20.73
N TYR A 84 -1.92 5.76 -20.31
CA TYR A 84 -1.97 5.31 -18.93
C TYR A 84 -0.59 4.92 -18.42
N LEU A 85 -0.29 5.26 -17.17
CA LEU A 85 0.86 4.77 -16.43
C LEU A 85 0.36 4.07 -15.17
N SER A 86 0.50 2.74 -15.12
CA SER A 86 0.11 1.95 -13.95
C SER A 86 1.31 1.29 -13.29
N GLY A 87 1.30 1.22 -11.96
CA GLY A 87 2.40 0.63 -11.19
C GLY A 87 1.91 -0.27 -10.06
N VAL A 88 2.69 -1.31 -9.76
CA VAL A 88 2.66 -2.04 -8.49
C VAL A 88 3.93 -1.74 -7.70
N SER A 89 3.87 -1.84 -6.37
CA SER A 89 5.05 -1.80 -5.49
C SER A 89 6.03 -0.67 -5.82
N GLY A 90 7.33 -0.94 -5.89
CA GLY A 90 8.38 0.08 -6.14
C GLY A 90 8.15 1.02 -7.33
N SER A 91 7.46 0.60 -8.40
CA SER A 91 7.10 1.49 -9.51
C SER A 91 6.17 2.64 -9.07
N THR A 92 5.28 2.38 -8.10
CA THR A 92 4.42 3.42 -7.50
C THR A 92 5.22 4.48 -6.76
N TRP A 93 6.42 4.17 -6.26
CA TRP A 93 7.28 5.15 -5.59
C TRP A 93 7.86 6.15 -6.59
N CYS A 94 8.19 5.67 -7.79
CA CYS A 94 8.59 6.52 -8.91
C CYS A 94 7.42 7.40 -9.37
N MET A 95 6.24 6.80 -9.58
CA MET A 95 5.03 7.54 -9.92
C MET A 95 4.74 8.63 -8.88
N ALA A 96 4.68 8.30 -7.60
CA ALA A 96 4.45 9.29 -6.55
C ALA A 96 5.44 10.45 -6.61
N SER A 97 6.72 10.18 -6.88
CA SER A 97 7.76 11.22 -6.99
C SER A 97 7.61 12.08 -8.26
N LEU A 98 7.16 11.52 -9.36
CA LEU A 98 6.95 12.24 -10.62
C LEU A 98 5.73 13.16 -10.53
N TYR A 99 4.61 12.64 -10.03
CA TYR A 99 3.33 13.33 -9.98
C TYR A 99 3.23 14.38 -8.85
N GLN A 100 4.29 14.59 -8.06
CA GLN A 100 4.41 15.81 -7.25
C GLN A 100 4.59 17.07 -8.11
N GLU A 101 5.12 16.90 -9.33
CA GLU A 101 5.41 18.01 -10.22
C GLU A 101 4.31 18.09 -11.31
N PRO A 102 3.53 19.19 -11.40
CA PRO A 102 2.50 19.36 -12.43
C PRO A 102 3.08 19.25 -13.83
N ASP A 103 2.46 18.48 -14.73
CA ASP A 103 2.94 18.28 -16.11
C ASP A 103 4.43 17.87 -16.17
N TRP A 104 4.85 16.95 -15.30
CA TRP A 104 6.25 16.51 -15.13
C TRP A 104 6.90 16.01 -16.42
N SER A 105 6.13 15.40 -17.32
CA SER A 105 6.61 14.84 -18.59
C SER A 105 7.27 15.89 -19.47
N THR A 106 6.83 17.16 -19.38
CA THR A 106 7.41 18.28 -20.13
C THR A 106 8.76 18.77 -19.60
N LYS A 107 9.15 18.30 -18.41
CA LYS A 107 10.34 18.71 -17.65
C LYS A 107 11.05 17.50 -17.02
N LEU A 108 10.93 16.34 -17.67
CA LEU A 108 11.34 15.06 -17.11
C LEU A 108 12.82 15.03 -16.70
N GLU A 109 13.73 15.63 -17.48
CA GLU A 109 15.16 15.65 -17.11
C GLU A 109 15.40 16.38 -15.76
N THR A 110 14.77 17.54 -15.55
CA THR A 110 14.85 18.29 -14.28
C THR A 110 14.23 17.52 -13.11
N VAL A 111 13.07 16.88 -13.33
CA VAL A 111 12.40 16.08 -12.31
C VAL A 111 13.23 14.85 -11.95
N LYS A 112 13.78 14.17 -12.95
CA LYS A 112 14.68 13.02 -12.81
C LYS A 112 15.92 13.40 -12.00
N ASP A 113 16.56 14.54 -12.30
CA ASP A 113 17.72 15.01 -11.54
C ASP A 113 17.35 15.29 -10.08
N ARG A 114 16.22 15.96 -9.80
CA ARG A 114 15.73 16.20 -8.44
C ARG A 114 15.48 14.90 -7.67
N ILE A 115 14.83 13.92 -8.30
CA ILE A 115 14.58 12.61 -7.68
C ILE A 115 15.90 11.91 -7.37
N ILE A 116 16.86 11.91 -8.31
CA ILE A 116 18.18 11.28 -8.13
C ILE A 116 18.96 11.97 -7.01
N GLU A 117 18.97 13.30 -6.96
CA GLU A 117 19.62 14.05 -5.89
C GLU A 117 19.00 13.72 -4.53
N ARG A 118 17.67 13.67 -4.43
CA ARG A 118 16.96 13.30 -3.20
C ARG A 118 17.34 11.90 -2.72
N ILE A 119 17.25 10.89 -3.59
CA ILE A 119 17.58 9.50 -3.20
C ILE A 119 19.08 9.29 -2.92
N ARG A 120 19.97 10.15 -3.44
CA ARG A 120 21.41 10.18 -3.08
C ARG A 120 21.69 10.94 -1.79
N GLY A 121 20.85 11.92 -1.47
CA GLY A 121 20.98 12.80 -0.30
C GLY A 121 20.77 12.10 1.05
N PRO A 122 20.75 12.87 2.15
CA PRO A 122 20.46 12.32 3.48
C PRO A 122 19.04 11.73 3.53
N GLY A 123 18.85 10.70 4.36
CA GLY A 123 17.52 10.16 4.63
C GLY A 123 16.69 11.10 5.51
N VAL A 124 15.41 10.79 5.63
CA VAL A 124 14.49 11.43 6.58
C VAL A 124 15.03 11.25 8.01
N SER A 125 14.99 12.32 8.82
CA SER A 125 15.47 12.26 10.20
C SER A 125 14.57 11.36 11.05
N LEU A 126 15.13 10.70 12.07
CA LEU A 126 14.34 9.89 13.00
C LEU A 126 13.26 10.72 13.70
N THR A 127 13.56 11.99 13.99
CA THR A 127 12.60 12.91 14.61
C THR A 127 11.39 13.15 13.71
N ASP A 128 11.60 13.42 12.42
CA ASP A 128 10.50 13.66 11.47
C ASP A 128 9.71 12.39 11.21
N ALA A 129 10.41 11.25 11.11
CA ALA A 129 9.80 9.93 11.00
C ALA A 129 8.87 9.66 12.21
N MET A 130 9.36 9.85 13.44
CA MET A 130 8.56 9.65 14.64
C MET A 130 7.41 10.64 14.79
N ALA A 131 7.60 11.90 14.37
CA ALA A 131 6.52 12.89 14.31
C ALA A 131 5.42 12.45 13.33
N LYS A 132 5.81 11.92 12.17
CA LYS A 132 4.87 11.38 11.17
C LYS A 132 4.12 10.15 11.70
N LEU A 133 4.81 9.24 12.38
CA LEU A 133 4.17 8.08 13.02
C LEU A 133 3.14 8.50 14.07
N LYS A 134 3.48 9.50 14.90
CA LYS A 134 2.56 10.08 15.87
C LYS A 134 1.32 10.68 15.20
N LYS A 135 1.48 11.37 14.08
CA LYS A 135 0.37 11.91 13.28
C LYS A 135 -0.54 10.80 12.75
N TYR A 136 0.02 9.70 12.24
CA TYR A 136 -0.79 8.54 11.83
C TYR A 136 -1.54 7.89 13.00
N TYR A 137 -0.87 7.73 14.14
CA TYR A 137 -1.46 7.11 15.32
C TYR A 137 -2.72 7.85 15.81
N TYR A 138 -2.70 9.18 15.83
CA TYR A 138 -3.83 9.98 16.31
C TYR A 138 -4.81 10.45 15.22
N GLY A 139 -4.37 10.50 13.96
CA GLY A 139 -5.14 11.09 12.85
C GLY A 139 -6.00 10.09 12.06
N LYS A 140 -5.98 8.81 12.42
CA LYS A 140 -6.67 7.74 11.68
C LYS A 140 -7.55 6.92 12.61
N ASP A 141 -8.72 6.53 12.11
CA ASP A 141 -9.60 5.56 12.76
C ASP A 141 -8.94 4.19 12.91
N PHE A 142 -8.10 3.80 11.95
CA PHE A 142 -7.34 2.56 11.97
C PHE A 142 -5.84 2.83 11.85
N PHE A 143 -5.11 2.42 12.89
CA PHE A 143 -3.66 2.28 12.86
C PHE A 143 -3.29 0.83 12.47
N SER A 144 -2.29 0.65 11.62
CA SER A 144 -1.91 -0.64 11.04
C SER A 144 -0.39 -0.76 10.83
N LEU A 145 0.09 -1.96 10.46
CA LEU A 145 1.51 -2.15 10.12
C LEU A 145 1.94 -1.35 8.88
N THR A 146 1.01 -0.95 8.00
CA THR A 146 1.30 -0.06 6.86
C THR A 146 1.77 1.31 7.33
N ASP A 147 1.26 1.82 8.46
CA ASP A 147 1.65 3.12 9.02
C ASP A 147 3.09 3.10 9.53
N VAL A 148 3.48 2.01 10.19
CA VAL A 148 4.86 1.76 10.62
C VAL A 148 5.78 1.58 9.42
N TRP A 149 5.34 0.79 8.43
CA TRP A 149 6.09 0.52 7.21
C TRP A 149 6.39 1.79 6.41
N ALA A 150 5.40 2.67 6.30
CA ALA A 150 5.53 3.98 5.67
C ALA A 150 6.70 4.76 6.27
N VAL A 151 6.70 4.91 7.59
CA VAL A 151 7.67 5.73 8.31
C VAL A 151 9.05 5.08 8.41
N MET A 152 9.12 3.77 8.61
CA MET A 152 10.38 3.08 8.88
C MET A 152 11.09 2.62 7.61
N VAL A 153 10.33 2.27 6.57
CA VAL A 153 10.88 1.60 5.39
C VAL A 153 10.73 2.43 4.13
N ILE A 154 9.55 2.96 3.83
CA ILE A 154 9.38 3.75 2.61
C ILE A 154 10.27 4.98 2.65
N THR A 155 10.27 5.75 3.74
CA THR A 155 11.16 6.92 3.92
C THR A 155 12.64 6.58 3.76
N SER A 156 13.08 5.35 4.10
CA SER A 156 14.48 4.92 3.93
C SER A 156 14.87 4.73 2.47
N TYR A 157 13.92 4.37 1.61
CA TYR A 157 14.12 4.16 0.18
C TYR A 157 13.86 5.42 -0.64
N VAL A 158 12.75 6.11 -0.39
CA VAL A 158 12.35 7.30 -1.16
C VAL A 158 13.01 8.59 -0.65
N LYS A 159 13.49 8.58 0.59
CA LYS A 159 14.14 9.70 1.30
C LYS A 159 13.28 10.97 1.40
N GLU A 160 11.99 10.77 1.66
CA GLU A 160 11.00 11.85 1.73
C GLU A 160 9.82 11.48 2.63
N ILE A 161 9.17 12.48 3.21
CA ILE A 161 7.81 12.39 3.76
C ILE A 161 6.91 13.24 2.85
N ASP A 162 6.16 12.60 1.97
CA ASP A 162 5.18 13.27 1.12
C ASP A 162 3.81 13.25 1.80
N GLU A 163 3.38 14.41 2.30
CA GLU A 163 2.10 14.56 3.03
C GLU A 163 0.94 14.99 2.13
N HIS A 164 1.14 15.17 0.83
CA HIS A 164 0.06 15.58 -0.07
C HIS A 164 -0.94 14.44 -0.28
N ALA A 165 -2.20 14.79 -0.49
CA ALA A 165 -3.24 13.85 -0.88
C ALA A 165 -3.14 13.52 -2.38
N LEU A 166 -3.57 12.32 -2.78
CA LEU A 166 -3.60 11.94 -4.19
C LEU A 166 -4.58 12.81 -4.99
N THR A 167 -5.69 13.23 -4.37
CA THR A 167 -6.67 14.11 -5.02
C THR A 167 -6.15 15.52 -5.27
N GLU A 168 -5.07 15.96 -4.62
CA GLU A 168 -4.42 17.24 -4.94
C GLU A 168 -3.87 17.26 -6.36
N GLN A 169 -3.52 16.09 -6.92
CA GLN A 169 -3.03 15.92 -8.29
C GLN A 169 -4.11 16.17 -9.36
N ARG A 170 -5.40 16.28 -8.98
CA ARG A 170 -6.50 16.54 -9.92
C ARG A 170 -6.22 17.79 -10.75
N ASN A 171 -6.36 17.65 -12.07
CA ASN A 171 -6.18 18.73 -13.05
C ASN A 171 -4.76 19.33 -13.15
N GLN A 172 -3.77 18.81 -12.42
CA GLN A 172 -2.37 19.25 -12.49
C GLN A 172 -1.56 18.56 -13.60
N HIS A 173 -2.06 17.42 -14.09
CA HIS A 173 -1.32 16.52 -14.98
C HIS A 173 -2.02 16.38 -16.34
N LYS A 174 -2.21 17.49 -17.06
CA LYS A 174 -2.87 17.48 -18.38
C LYS A 174 -1.95 16.98 -19.48
N LYS A 175 -0.64 17.02 -19.24
CA LYS A 175 0.42 16.60 -20.16
C LYS A 175 1.07 15.28 -19.78
N ASP A 176 0.73 14.70 -18.64
CA ASP A 176 1.29 13.42 -18.22
C ASP A 176 0.35 12.27 -18.58
N PRO A 177 0.81 11.01 -18.59
CA PRO A 177 -0.08 9.85 -18.61
C PRO A 177 -1.04 9.84 -17.40
N PHE A 178 -2.17 9.16 -17.49
CA PHE A 178 -3.09 9.00 -16.37
C PHE A 178 -2.51 7.99 -15.35
N PRO A 179 -2.31 8.38 -14.07
CA PRO A 179 -1.71 7.51 -13.08
C PRO A 179 -2.72 6.52 -12.49
N ILE A 180 -2.35 5.24 -12.43
CA ILE A 180 -3.14 4.20 -11.74
C ILE A 180 -2.25 3.42 -10.76
N TYR A 181 -2.50 3.60 -9.47
CA TYR A 181 -1.88 2.85 -8.39
C TYR A 181 -2.70 1.58 -8.12
N THR A 182 -2.04 0.48 -7.80
CA THR A 182 -2.72 -0.81 -7.63
C THR A 182 -2.35 -1.48 -6.33
N VAL A 183 -3.36 -2.08 -5.70
CA VAL A 183 -3.28 -2.88 -4.48
C VAL A 183 -4.20 -4.09 -4.65
N ILE A 184 -4.13 -5.04 -3.72
CA ILE A 184 -5.07 -6.15 -3.67
C ILE A 184 -5.81 -6.17 -2.34
N ASP A 185 -7.05 -6.62 -2.37
CA ASP A 185 -7.82 -6.94 -1.19
C ASP A 185 -7.38 -8.31 -0.63
N LYS A 186 -6.86 -8.29 0.60
CA LYS A 186 -6.30 -9.45 1.28
C LYS A 186 -7.34 -10.54 1.53
N GLN A 187 -8.56 -10.16 1.92
CA GLN A 187 -9.63 -11.11 2.22
C GLN A 187 -10.17 -11.77 0.93
N CYS A 188 -10.24 -11.06 -0.19
CA CYS A 188 -10.56 -11.65 -1.50
C CYS A 188 -9.47 -12.65 -1.91
N LYS A 189 -8.19 -12.29 -1.77
CA LYS A 189 -7.07 -13.22 -2.06
C LYS A 189 -7.15 -14.50 -1.22
N GLN A 190 -7.50 -14.41 0.06
CA GLN A 190 -7.56 -15.56 0.98
C GLN A 190 -8.74 -16.52 0.73
N SER A 191 -9.85 -16.00 0.22
CA SER A 191 -11.05 -16.80 -0.03
C SER A 191 -11.01 -17.60 -1.32
N ASN A 192 -9.98 -17.41 -2.18
CA ASN A 192 -9.92 -17.93 -3.56
C ASN A 192 -11.19 -17.57 -4.40
N GLU A 193 -12.00 -16.63 -3.91
CA GLU A 193 -13.23 -16.17 -4.52
C GLU A 193 -12.97 -14.79 -5.13
N GLN A 194 -13.19 -14.70 -6.44
CA GLN A 194 -13.17 -13.46 -7.21
C GLN A 194 -11.89 -12.63 -7.12
N ASN A 195 -11.80 -11.72 -8.09
CA ASN A 195 -10.61 -10.95 -8.34
C ASN A 195 -10.32 -9.96 -7.17
N PRO A 196 -9.17 -10.07 -6.48
CA PRO A 196 -8.83 -9.17 -5.39
C PRO A 196 -8.26 -7.81 -5.86
N TRP A 197 -8.16 -7.55 -7.17
CA TRP A 197 -7.58 -6.32 -7.71
C TRP A 197 -8.38 -5.07 -7.33
N PHE A 198 -7.64 -4.08 -6.84
CA PHE A 198 -8.16 -2.79 -6.43
C PHE A 198 -7.27 -1.69 -7.01
N GLU A 199 -7.88 -0.73 -7.72
CA GLU A 199 -7.17 0.38 -8.34
C GLU A 199 -7.48 1.69 -7.62
N ILE A 200 -6.50 2.58 -7.58
CA ILE A 200 -6.57 3.89 -6.95
C ILE A 200 -5.99 4.89 -7.94
N ASN A 201 -6.77 5.91 -8.30
CA ASN A 201 -6.32 7.03 -9.12
C ASN A 201 -6.78 8.35 -8.48
N PRO A 202 -6.42 9.54 -9.03
CA PRO A 202 -6.81 10.81 -8.44
C PRO A 202 -8.31 11.05 -8.31
N TYR A 203 -9.16 10.33 -9.05
CA TYR A 203 -10.60 10.57 -9.12
C TYR A 203 -11.41 9.50 -8.38
N GLU A 204 -11.02 8.23 -8.50
CA GLU A 204 -11.71 7.13 -7.84
C GLU A 204 -10.79 6.00 -7.37
N ALA A 205 -11.29 5.25 -6.39
CA ALA A 205 -10.67 4.06 -5.83
C ALA A 205 -11.70 2.93 -5.80
N GLY A 206 -11.36 1.73 -6.26
CA GLY A 206 -12.35 0.67 -6.39
C GLY A 206 -11.88 -0.63 -7.03
N TYR A 207 -12.83 -1.54 -7.18
CA TYR A 207 -12.63 -2.86 -7.76
C TYR A 207 -12.88 -2.83 -9.27
N SER A 208 -11.82 -2.95 -10.08
CA SER A 208 -11.87 -2.77 -11.53
C SER A 208 -12.89 -3.67 -12.22
N LEU A 209 -13.00 -4.96 -11.84
CA LEU A 209 -13.93 -5.89 -12.50
C LEU A 209 -15.40 -5.72 -12.12
N THR A 210 -15.69 -5.34 -10.87
CA THR A 210 -17.09 -5.15 -10.44
C THR A 210 -17.64 -3.79 -10.84
N GLY A 211 -16.78 -2.87 -11.28
CA GLY A 211 -17.18 -1.49 -11.55
C GLY A 211 -17.54 -0.70 -10.29
N ALA A 212 -17.21 -1.24 -9.10
CA ALA A 212 -17.55 -0.64 -7.80
C ALA A 212 -16.43 0.29 -7.32
N PHE A 213 -16.73 1.59 -7.31
CA PHE A 213 -15.81 2.68 -7.02
C PHE A 213 -16.39 3.68 -6.03
N VAL A 214 -15.50 4.36 -5.32
CA VAL A 214 -15.78 5.53 -4.51
C VAL A 214 -14.83 6.66 -4.91
N ASP A 215 -15.22 7.91 -4.69
CA ASP A 215 -14.28 9.03 -4.81
C ASP A 215 -13.03 8.78 -3.93
N THR A 216 -11.84 9.01 -4.47
CA THR A 216 -10.57 8.78 -3.75
C THR A 216 -10.48 9.51 -2.42
N CYS A 217 -11.07 10.71 -2.29
CA CYS A 217 -11.08 11.43 -1.01
C CYS A 217 -11.94 10.75 0.07
N ASP A 218 -12.85 9.87 -0.34
CA ASP A 218 -13.71 9.10 0.54
C ASP A 218 -13.19 7.68 0.78
N PHE A 219 -12.07 7.28 0.14
CA PHE A 219 -11.49 5.96 0.34
C PHE A 219 -10.87 5.82 1.74
N GLY A 220 -11.60 5.12 2.61
CA GLY A 220 -11.27 4.98 4.03
C GLY A 220 -12.28 5.66 4.95
N SER A 221 -13.28 6.36 4.42
CA SER A 221 -14.44 6.83 5.19
C SER A 221 -15.41 5.68 5.49
N GLN A 222 -16.19 5.78 6.58
CA GLN A 222 -17.15 4.76 6.97
C GLN A 222 -18.44 4.87 6.15
N PHE A 223 -18.90 3.75 5.59
CA PHE A 223 -20.16 3.64 4.88
C PHE A 223 -21.05 2.55 5.49
N HIS A 224 -22.35 2.70 5.30
CA HIS A 224 -23.33 1.68 5.64
C HIS A 224 -24.54 1.81 4.71
N GLU A 225 -24.95 0.70 4.10
CA GLU A 225 -26.05 0.63 3.12
C GLU A 225 -25.91 1.68 2.03
N GLY A 226 -24.69 1.85 1.53
CA GLY A 226 -24.41 2.86 0.52
C GLY A 226 -24.67 4.29 1.00
N THR A 227 -24.39 4.63 2.26
CA THR A 227 -24.41 6.02 2.72
C THR A 227 -23.18 6.30 3.55
N LYS A 228 -22.48 7.41 3.28
CA LYS A 228 -21.32 7.86 4.08
C LYS A 228 -21.80 8.24 5.48
N LYS A 229 -21.30 7.56 6.51
CA LYS A 229 -21.67 7.76 7.92
C LYS A 229 -20.68 8.65 8.64
N LYS A 230 -19.39 8.39 8.44
CA LYS A 230 -18.30 9.15 9.05
C LYS A 230 -17.22 9.42 8.02
N HIS A 231 -16.80 10.67 7.92
CA HIS A 231 -15.66 11.05 7.08
C HIS A 231 -14.35 10.74 7.81
N GLN A 232 -13.40 10.19 7.06
CA GLN A 232 -12.01 10.04 7.44
C GLN A 232 -11.20 10.78 6.37
N ASP A 233 -10.27 11.63 6.81
CA ASP A 233 -9.41 12.38 5.91
C ASP A 233 -8.63 11.44 4.98
N GLU A 234 -8.41 11.90 3.74
CA GLU A 234 -7.64 11.17 2.75
C GLU A 234 -6.23 10.86 3.27
N PHE A 235 -5.73 9.67 2.92
CA PHE A 235 -4.35 9.31 3.23
C PHE A 235 -3.39 10.04 2.30
N ASP A 236 -2.20 10.36 2.82
CA ASP A 236 -1.16 10.99 2.02
C ASP A 236 -0.41 10.01 1.11
N MET A 237 0.38 10.58 0.20
CA MET A 237 1.21 9.85 -0.75
C MET A 237 2.23 8.92 -0.07
N LEU A 238 2.80 9.29 1.09
CA LEU A 238 3.69 8.40 1.83
C LEU A 238 2.96 7.11 2.27
N TYR A 239 1.72 7.23 2.76
CA TYR A 239 0.89 6.07 3.07
C TYR A 239 0.52 5.27 1.82
N LEU A 240 0.18 5.93 0.70
CA LEU A 240 -0.12 5.23 -0.56
C LEU A 240 1.08 4.41 -1.07
N GLN A 241 2.28 4.99 -1.03
CA GLN A 241 3.53 4.29 -1.37
C GLN A 241 3.77 3.09 -0.46
N ALA A 242 3.42 3.21 0.83
CA ALA A 242 3.52 2.12 1.80
C ALA A 242 2.49 1.02 1.56
N LEU A 243 1.25 1.40 1.22
CA LEU A 243 0.18 0.47 0.88
C LEU A 243 0.54 -0.32 -0.38
N CYS A 244 0.91 0.38 -1.44
CA CYS A 244 1.34 -0.22 -2.70
C CYS A 244 2.62 -1.04 -2.57
N GLY A 245 3.54 -0.66 -1.68
CA GLY A 245 4.83 -1.32 -1.44
C GLY A 245 4.87 -2.20 -0.19
N SER A 246 3.72 -2.66 0.30
CA SER A 246 3.60 -3.54 1.47
C SER A 246 3.84 -5.02 1.12
N THR A 247 4.90 -5.33 0.37
CA THR A 247 5.28 -6.72 0.01
C THR A 247 5.43 -7.64 1.22
N LEU A 248 5.55 -7.10 2.44
CA LEU A 248 5.63 -7.92 3.65
C LEU A 248 4.28 -8.30 4.28
N ALA A 249 3.18 -7.90 3.66
CA ALA A 249 1.86 -8.09 4.22
C ALA A 249 1.26 -9.48 3.95
N ASP A 250 1.82 -10.27 3.04
CA ASP A 250 1.52 -11.70 2.89
C ASP A 250 2.46 -12.53 3.79
N GLU A 251 1.92 -13.47 4.57
CA GLU A 251 2.61 -14.18 5.66
C GLU A 251 3.69 -15.19 5.20
N VAL A 252 4.18 -15.08 3.98
CA VAL A 252 5.26 -15.91 3.46
C VAL A 252 6.36 -15.00 2.89
N ASP A 253 7.58 -15.22 3.39
CA ASP A 253 8.86 -14.62 2.99
C ASP A 253 9.39 -13.34 3.65
N ILE A 254 8.90 -12.92 4.83
CA ILE A 254 9.59 -11.85 5.58
C ILE A 254 9.85 -12.15 7.05
N LYS A 255 10.73 -13.13 7.24
CA LYS A 255 11.23 -13.59 8.55
C LYS A 255 12.44 -12.79 9.07
N LYS A 256 13.11 -12.01 8.21
CA LYS A 256 14.44 -11.44 8.54
C LYS A 256 14.56 -9.92 8.40
N THR A 257 13.79 -9.32 7.47
CA THR A 257 13.93 -7.90 7.12
C THR A 257 13.21 -6.96 8.10
N MET A 258 12.04 -7.36 8.61
CA MET A 258 11.34 -6.59 9.66
C MET A 258 12.20 -6.49 10.93
N TRP A 259 12.85 -7.58 11.33
CA TRP A 259 13.68 -7.64 12.53
C TRP A 259 14.84 -6.62 12.55
N GLN A 260 15.61 -6.53 11.46
CA GLN A 260 16.76 -5.62 11.43
C GLN A 260 16.36 -4.14 11.43
N LYS A 261 15.15 -3.81 10.98
CA LYS A 261 14.68 -2.42 10.85
C LYS A 261 13.76 -1.96 11.98
N ILE A 262 13.07 -2.89 12.67
CA ILE A 262 12.15 -2.59 13.78
C ILE A 262 12.88 -2.50 15.12
N LYS A 263 14.06 -3.12 15.29
CA LYS A 263 14.86 -2.95 16.51
C LYS A 263 15.00 -1.46 16.84
N PRO A 264 14.36 -0.96 17.91
CA PRO A 264 14.61 0.38 18.36
C PRO A 264 16.08 0.44 18.78
N CYS A 265 16.75 1.57 18.55
CA CYS A 265 17.98 1.84 19.30
C CYS A 265 17.65 1.66 20.79
N PRO A 266 18.43 0.87 21.53
CA PRO A 266 18.35 0.89 22.99
C PRO A 266 18.50 2.35 23.45
N PRO A 267 17.87 2.76 24.56
CA PRO A 267 18.16 4.05 25.21
C PRO A 267 19.65 4.25 25.54
N ASP A 268 20.47 3.19 25.43
CA ASP A 268 21.83 3.10 25.93
C ASP A 268 22.95 3.11 24.86
N SER A 269 22.69 3.50 23.61
CA SER A 269 23.76 3.71 22.63
C SER A 269 23.95 5.18 22.27
N ASP A 270 24.79 5.85 23.06
CA ASP A 270 25.56 7.06 22.76
C ASP A 270 24.87 8.25 22.08
N LYS A 271 24.66 9.32 22.88
CA LYS A 271 24.61 10.73 22.47
C LYS A 271 23.80 11.05 21.20
N ARG A 272 22.50 10.76 21.22
CA ARG A 272 21.49 11.49 20.42
C ARG A 272 20.19 11.48 21.21
N GLY A 273 20.12 12.37 22.19
CA GLY A 273 19.01 12.46 23.14
C GLY A 273 17.71 12.86 22.45
N PHE A 274 16.64 12.15 22.81
CA PHE A 274 15.34 12.79 22.96
C PHE A 274 15.50 13.87 24.04
N PRO A 275 15.02 15.11 23.83
CA PRO A 275 15.01 16.09 24.90
C PRO A 275 13.88 15.72 25.87
N SER A 276 14.22 14.93 26.89
CA SER A 276 13.49 14.93 28.16
C SER A 276 14.52 15.00 29.28
N ASP A 277 14.56 16.13 29.98
CA ASP A 277 15.46 16.38 31.12
C ASP A 277 15.04 15.61 32.39
N ASP A 278 14.07 14.69 32.30
CA ASP A 278 13.54 13.94 33.44
C ASP A 278 14.04 12.49 33.47
N PRO A 279 14.47 11.96 34.63
CA PRO A 279 14.81 10.56 34.79
C PRO A 279 13.60 9.67 34.51
N ILE A 280 13.79 8.66 33.67
CA ILE A 280 12.78 7.66 33.30
C ILE A 280 12.32 6.93 34.58
N PRO A 281 11.01 6.93 34.91
CA PRO A 281 10.49 6.17 36.05
C PRO A 281 10.76 4.66 35.88
N PRO A 282 11.09 3.90 36.95
CA PRO A 282 11.36 2.46 36.86
C PRO A 282 10.23 1.66 36.18
N SER A 283 8.98 2.06 36.41
CA SER A 283 7.79 1.46 35.79
C SER A 283 7.71 1.67 34.27
N LEU A 284 8.41 2.68 33.72
CA LEU A 284 8.46 2.93 32.29
C LEU A 284 9.45 1.98 31.58
N ASP A 285 10.59 1.72 32.22
CA ASP A 285 11.60 0.78 31.71
C ASP A 285 11.07 -0.65 31.73
N GLU A 286 10.42 -1.06 32.82
CA GLU A 286 9.75 -2.37 32.93
C GLU A 286 8.65 -2.56 31.87
N CYS A 287 7.86 -1.52 31.60
CA CYS A 287 6.84 -1.56 30.54
C CYS A 287 7.47 -1.66 29.15
N TYR A 288 8.53 -0.90 28.90
CA TYR A 288 9.26 -0.96 27.64
C TYR A 288 9.87 -2.35 27.41
N ARG A 289 10.51 -2.95 28.43
CA ARG A 289 11.02 -4.32 28.37
C ARG A 289 9.92 -5.34 28.09
N ALA A 290 8.78 -5.24 28.77
CA ALA A 290 7.63 -6.12 28.52
C ALA A 290 7.12 -6.00 27.07
N LEU A 291 7.03 -4.79 26.51
CA LEU A 291 6.65 -4.59 25.11
C LEU A 291 7.68 -5.16 24.14
N MET A 292 8.97 -4.96 24.41
CA MET A 292 10.04 -5.52 23.59
C MET A 292 10.01 -7.04 23.59
N ASP A 293 9.82 -7.67 24.75
CA ASP A 293 9.69 -9.13 24.84
C ASP A 293 8.42 -9.64 24.11
N VAL A 294 7.31 -8.89 24.15
CA VAL A 294 6.10 -9.23 23.37
C VAL A 294 6.37 -9.17 21.87
N VAL A 295 7.09 -8.14 21.42
CA VAL A 295 7.50 -8.01 20.02
C VAL A 295 8.38 -9.19 19.62
N ASP A 296 9.42 -9.46 20.41
CA ASP A 296 10.37 -10.55 20.17
C ASP A 296 9.68 -11.91 20.18
N MET A 297 8.74 -12.14 21.09
CA MET A 297 7.93 -13.36 21.13
C MET A 297 7.10 -13.55 19.86
N ASN A 298 6.41 -12.50 19.37
CA ASN A 298 5.65 -12.60 18.11
C ASN A 298 6.57 -12.85 16.93
N ILE A 299 7.76 -12.25 16.90
CA ILE A 299 8.77 -12.47 15.86
C ILE A 299 9.29 -13.91 15.90
N SER A 300 9.69 -14.42 17.07
CA SER A 300 10.14 -15.81 17.23
C SER A 300 9.04 -16.81 16.87
N ALA A 301 7.78 -16.53 17.21
CA ALA A 301 6.64 -17.34 16.79
C ALA A 301 6.48 -17.39 15.25
N LEU A 302 6.68 -16.25 14.58
CA LEU A 302 6.66 -16.17 13.12
C LEU A 302 7.84 -16.93 12.49
N ASN A 303 9.00 -16.95 13.16
CA ASN A 303 10.19 -17.68 12.73
C ASN A 303 10.13 -19.18 13.03
N GLY A 304 9.19 -19.62 13.89
CA GLY A 304 9.14 -20.99 14.39
C GLY A 304 10.28 -21.30 15.37
N GLU A 305 10.76 -20.28 16.06
CA GLU A 305 11.76 -20.36 17.14
C GLU A 305 11.07 -20.57 18.50
N ASP A 306 11.84 -20.96 19.51
CA ASP A 306 11.32 -21.12 20.87
C ASP A 306 10.86 -19.77 21.46
N THR A 307 9.64 -19.75 21.99
CA THR A 307 9.00 -18.56 22.56
C THR A 307 8.90 -18.60 24.08
N SER A 308 9.24 -19.73 24.71
CA SER A 308 9.03 -20.00 26.14
C SER A 308 9.79 -19.03 27.07
N GLY A 309 10.99 -18.59 26.64
CA GLY A 309 11.79 -17.61 27.38
C GLY A 309 11.10 -16.25 27.50
N PHE A 310 10.40 -15.81 26.45
CA PHE A 310 9.71 -14.52 26.44
C PHE A 310 8.47 -14.53 27.31
N ASP A 311 7.65 -15.59 27.29
CA ASP A 311 6.46 -15.71 28.15
C ASP A 311 6.82 -15.50 29.64
N LYS A 312 7.90 -16.15 30.10
CA LYS A 312 8.40 -16.01 31.47
C LYS A 312 8.90 -14.58 31.76
N SER A 313 9.65 -13.98 30.84
CA SER A 313 10.17 -12.61 30.99
C SER A 313 9.03 -11.59 31.09
N ILE A 314 8.06 -11.65 30.17
CA ILE A 314 6.88 -10.79 30.13
C ILE A 314 6.09 -10.88 31.44
N ARG A 315 5.80 -12.10 31.91
CA ARG A 315 5.08 -12.30 33.18
C ARG A 315 5.83 -11.74 34.38
N THR A 316 7.17 -11.86 34.40
CA THR A 316 8.00 -11.30 35.47
C THR A 316 7.89 -9.78 35.49
N ASN A 317 8.12 -9.13 34.34
CA ASN A 317 8.01 -7.68 34.21
C ASN A 317 6.61 -7.15 34.58
N LEU A 318 5.54 -7.87 34.20
CA LEU A 318 4.16 -7.48 34.57
C LEU A 318 3.84 -7.71 36.04
N ASN A 319 4.44 -8.72 36.68
CA ASN A 319 4.31 -8.93 38.11
C ASN A 319 4.98 -7.80 38.90
N ASP A 320 6.17 -7.38 38.47
CA ASP A 320 6.90 -6.26 39.05
C ASP A 320 6.10 -4.95 38.92
N LEU A 321 5.55 -4.69 37.73
CA LEU A 321 4.66 -3.55 37.47
C LEU A 321 3.34 -3.57 38.26
N SER A 322 2.88 -4.74 38.70
CA SER A 322 1.59 -4.93 39.38
C SER A 322 1.69 -5.09 40.89
N GLY A 323 2.91 -5.13 41.45
CA GLY A 323 3.13 -5.51 42.84
C GLY A 323 2.57 -6.91 43.15
N GLY A 324 2.64 -7.84 42.18
CA GLY A 324 2.20 -9.23 42.32
C GLY A 324 0.70 -9.49 42.14
N LYS A 325 -0.02 -8.65 41.39
CA LYS A 325 -1.49 -8.76 41.19
C LYS A 325 -1.94 -9.02 39.74
N SER A 326 -1.02 -9.22 38.80
CA SER A 326 -1.39 -9.45 37.39
C SER A 326 -2.14 -10.78 37.21
N GLN A 327 -3.31 -10.74 36.56
CA GLN A 327 -4.10 -11.90 36.16
C GLN A 327 -4.08 -12.04 34.64
N LEU A 328 -2.99 -12.59 34.10
CA LEU A 328 -2.93 -13.03 32.70
C LEU A 328 -3.37 -14.49 32.57
N ILE A 329 -3.75 -14.91 31.36
CA ILE A 329 -4.10 -16.31 31.06
C ILE A 329 -3.02 -17.27 31.56
N ASP A 330 -3.43 -18.45 32.03
CA ASP A 330 -2.53 -19.51 32.46
C ASP A 330 -1.40 -19.76 31.43
N PRO A 331 -0.16 -20.04 31.90
CA PRO A 331 0.94 -20.38 31.01
C PRO A 331 0.53 -21.51 30.08
N MET A 332 0.97 -21.43 28.82
CA MET A 332 0.85 -22.57 27.91
C MET A 332 1.53 -23.77 28.57
N LYS A 333 0.75 -24.80 28.95
CA LYS A 333 1.34 -26.09 29.33
C LYS A 333 2.22 -26.49 28.16
N THR A 334 3.48 -26.84 28.44
CA THR A 334 4.44 -27.32 27.45
C THR A 334 3.76 -28.42 26.65
N LEU A 335 3.20 -28.06 25.49
CA LEU A 335 2.49 -29.00 24.66
C LEU A 335 3.63 -29.72 23.97
N GLU A 336 4.03 -30.87 24.52
CA GLU A 336 4.96 -31.77 23.87
C GLU A 336 4.39 -32.11 22.50
N THR A 337 4.85 -31.35 21.50
CA THR A 337 4.78 -31.59 20.07
C THR A 337 3.37 -31.52 19.40
N VAL A 338 3.32 -30.73 18.32
CA VAL A 338 2.44 -30.87 17.11
C VAL A 338 1.12 -30.08 16.99
N ASP A 339 0.92 -28.90 17.60
CA ASP A 339 -0.06 -27.94 17.03
C ASP A 339 0.46 -26.49 16.95
N LYS A 340 1.19 -26.21 15.86
CA LYS A 340 1.63 -24.84 15.50
C LYS A 340 0.47 -23.85 15.39
N ARG A 341 -0.77 -24.29 15.13
CA ARG A 341 -1.94 -23.41 15.09
C ARG A 341 -2.45 -23.10 16.50
N ALA A 342 -2.36 -24.02 17.45
CA ALA A 342 -2.67 -23.74 18.85
C ALA A 342 -1.66 -22.76 19.46
N GLU A 343 -0.37 -22.95 19.19
CA GLU A 343 0.70 -22.05 19.62
C GLU A 343 0.51 -20.63 19.07
N LYS A 344 0.29 -20.50 17.75
CA LYS A 344 -0.03 -19.18 17.14
C LYS A 344 -1.26 -18.52 17.75
N ARG A 345 -2.31 -19.30 18.05
CA ARG A 345 -3.53 -18.78 18.70
C ARG A 345 -3.26 -18.32 20.14
N TYR A 346 -2.46 -19.07 20.90
CA TYR A 346 -2.05 -18.70 22.24
C TYR A 346 -1.24 -17.41 22.23
N ILE A 347 -0.19 -17.33 21.41
CA ILE A 347 0.70 -16.16 21.33
C ILE A 347 -0.08 -14.92 20.92
N LYS A 348 -0.98 -15.05 19.94
CA LYS A 348 -1.90 -13.98 19.54
C LYS A 348 -2.74 -13.52 20.73
N ARG A 349 -3.41 -14.43 21.43
CA ARG A 349 -4.26 -14.09 22.58
C ARG A 349 -3.44 -13.43 23.70
N PHE A 350 -2.34 -14.06 24.10
CA PHE A 350 -1.43 -13.58 25.14
C PHE A 350 -0.91 -12.17 24.83
N THR A 351 -0.55 -11.90 23.58
CA THR A 351 -0.13 -10.56 23.13
C THR A 351 -1.23 -9.52 23.34
N ILE A 352 -2.47 -9.84 22.96
CA ILE A 352 -3.61 -8.92 23.16
C ILE A 352 -3.84 -8.66 24.64
N ASP A 353 -3.80 -9.68 25.49
CA ASP A 353 -4.06 -9.52 26.92
C ASP A 353 -2.98 -8.71 27.62
N VAL A 354 -1.69 -8.96 27.30
CA VAL A 354 -0.56 -8.16 27.80
C VAL A 354 -0.72 -6.70 27.38
N CYS A 355 -1.09 -6.48 26.12
CA CYS A 355 -1.34 -5.15 25.58
C CYS A 355 -2.48 -4.42 26.31
N GLU A 356 -3.59 -5.11 26.61
CA GLU A 356 -4.72 -4.55 27.35
C GLU A 356 -4.36 -4.22 28.81
N ASP A 357 -3.61 -5.12 29.47
CA ASP A 357 -3.10 -4.88 30.83
C ASP A 357 -2.19 -3.65 30.87
N LEU A 358 -1.23 -3.53 29.95
CA LEU A 358 -0.33 -2.37 29.88
C LEU A 358 -1.06 -1.06 29.55
N SER A 359 -2.00 -1.07 28.59
CA SER A 359 -2.80 0.12 28.23
C SER A 359 -3.64 0.64 29.40
N SER A 360 -4.08 -0.24 30.30
CA SER A 360 -4.83 0.16 31.49
C SER A 360 -3.99 0.92 32.53
N ARG A 361 -2.66 0.75 32.49
CA ARG A 361 -1.73 1.21 33.53
C ARG A 361 -1.00 2.50 33.16
N ILE A 362 -0.58 2.64 31.90
CA ILE A 362 0.30 3.73 31.46
C ILE A 362 -0.31 4.41 30.23
N LYS A 363 -0.50 5.73 30.33
CA LYS A 363 -1.05 6.57 29.24
C LYS A 363 0.02 7.46 28.63
N ILE A 364 0.99 6.83 27.98
CA ILE A 364 2.07 7.51 27.26
C ILE A 364 1.98 7.10 25.80
N TRP A 365 1.97 8.08 24.89
CA TRP A 365 1.70 7.81 23.48
C TRP A 365 2.66 6.79 22.84
N LEU A 366 3.94 6.77 23.24
CA LEU A 366 4.92 5.80 22.75
C LEU A 366 4.56 4.37 23.15
N ILE A 367 4.05 4.19 24.37
CA ILE A 367 3.59 2.91 24.89
C ILE A 367 2.28 2.52 24.22
N ASP A 368 1.31 3.44 24.10
CA ASP A 368 0.03 3.14 23.43
C ASP A 368 0.22 2.80 21.95
N ALA A 369 1.14 3.50 21.27
CA ALA A 369 1.56 3.18 19.91
C ALA A 369 2.26 1.82 19.84
N GLY A 370 3.21 1.54 20.75
CA GLY A 370 3.88 0.24 20.85
C GLY A 370 2.91 -0.92 21.07
N ILE A 371 1.92 -0.73 21.94
CA ILE A 371 0.81 -1.65 22.18
C ILE A 371 -0.01 -1.85 20.90
N SER A 372 -0.34 -0.77 20.20
CA SER A 372 -1.10 -0.85 18.95
C SER A 372 -0.33 -1.59 17.86
N ILE A 373 0.99 -1.40 17.77
CA ILE A 373 1.88 -2.16 16.88
C ILE A 373 1.84 -3.64 17.25
N CYS A 374 1.95 -4.00 18.53
CA CYS A 374 1.86 -5.39 18.99
C CYS A 374 0.51 -6.03 18.63
N LYS A 375 -0.60 -5.32 18.83
CA LYS A 375 -1.94 -5.76 18.42
C LYS A 375 -2.01 -5.98 16.90
N CYS A 376 -1.46 -5.05 16.11
CA CYS A 376 -1.42 -5.16 14.65
C CYS A 376 -0.56 -6.33 14.18
N MET A 377 0.58 -6.62 14.82
CA MET A 377 1.40 -7.80 14.52
C MET A 377 0.67 -9.10 14.86
N ALA A 378 0.09 -9.19 16.06
CA ALA A 378 -0.65 -10.38 16.50
C ALA A 378 -1.87 -10.68 15.62
N GLN A 379 -2.50 -9.64 15.07
CA GLN A 379 -3.66 -9.77 14.17
C GLN A 379 -3.29 -9.68 12.68
N TRP A 380 -2.01 -9.45 12.36
CA TRP A 380 -1.48 -9.21 11.01
C TRP A 380 -2.27 -8.18 10.20
N ILE A 381 -2.51 -7.00 10.81
CA ILE A 381 -3.33 -5.92 10.24
C ILE A 381 -2.48 -5.02 9.35
N TRP A 382 -2.86 -4.95 8.07
CA TRP A 382 -2.24 -4.11 7.06
C TRP A 382 -3.33 -3.37 6.30
N GLY A 383 -3.09 -2.09 5.98
CA GLY A 383 -3.92 -1.33 5.04
C GLY A 383 -5.40 -1.27 5.39
N ARG A 384 -5.78 -1.46 6.66
CA ARG A 384 -7.17 -1.59 7.07
C ARG A 384 -7.93 -0.29 6.82
N LYS A 385 -9.05 -0.41 6.13
CA LYS A 385 -9.97 0.69 5.83
C LYS A 385 -11.41 0.22 6.00
N TYR A 386 -12.32 1.16 6.25
CA TYR A 386 -13.74 0.86 6.14
C TYR A 386 -14.08 0.43 4.72
N ASN A 387 -15.01 -0.51 4.63
CA ASN A 387 -15.54 -0.99 3.38
C ASN A 387 -16.65 -0.05 2.88
N PHE A 388 -16.42 0.62 1.75
CA PHE A 388 -17.43 1.50 1.17
C PHE A 388 -18.66 0.76 0.60
N LEU A 389 -18.58 -0.58 0.51
CA LEU A 389 -19.65 -1.47 0.04
C LEU A 389 -20.39 -2.17 1.20
N HIS A 390 -20.08 -1.84 2.46
CA HIS A 390 -20.64 -2.51 3.62
C HIS A 390 -22.17 -2.44 3.67
N ASN A 391 -22.80 -3.61 3.81
CA ASN A 391 -24.25 -3.83 3.83
C ASN A 391 -24.99 -3.23 2.64
N MET A 392 -24.34 -3.12 1.48
CA MET A 392 -25.08 -2.79 0.26
C MET A 392 -25.89 -3.98 -0.24
N THR A 393 -26.97 -3.71 -0.96
CA THR A 393 -27.71 -4.72 -1.74
C THR A 393 -27.36 -4.49 -3.20
N ASP A 394 -26.42 -5.27 -3.72
CA ASP A 394 -26.00 -5.21 -5.12
C ASP A 394 -25.65 -6.62 -5.60
N GLU A 395 -26.30 -7.07 -6.68
CA GLU A 395 -26.13 -8.43 -7.21
C GLU A 395 -24.81 -8.60 -7.99
N ALA A 396 -24.18 -7.50 -8.44
CA ALA A 396 -22.92 -7.53 -9.16
C ALA A 396 -21.71 -7.68 -8.24
N VAL A 397 -21.88 -7.39 -6.94
CA VAL A 397 -20.82 -7.49 -5.93
C VAL A 397 -21.04 -8.75 -5.09
N HIS A 398 -20.01 -9.57 -4.94
CA HIS A 398 -20.11 -10.79 -4.16
C HIS A 398 -20.44 -10.52 -2.68
N SER A 399 -21.34 -11.33 -2.12
CA SER A 399 -21.85 -11.16 -0.76
C SER A 399 -20.76 -11.10 0.33
N THR A 400 -19.63 -11.78 0.13
CA THR A 400 -18.50 -11.76 1.09
C THR A 400 -17.80 -10.40 1.16
N ILE A 401 -17.83 -9.61 0.08
CA ILE A 401 -17.36 -8.22 0.09
C ILE A 401 -18.34 -7.36 0.88
N LEU A 402 -19.64 -7.57 0.73
CA LEU A 402 -20.69 -6.73 1.32
C LEU A 402 -20.84 -6.90 2.83
N GLN A 403 -20.54 -8.08 3.39
CA GLN A 403 -20.77 -8.41 4.80
C GLN A 403 -19.77 -7.79 5.79
N SER A 404 -18.54 -7.50 5.36
CA SER A 404 -17.51 -6.99 6.27
C SER A 404 -17.53 -5.48 6.35
N GLU A 405 -17.49 -4.93 7.57
CA GLU A 405 -17.37 -3.48 7.78
C GLU A 405 -16.00 -2.93 7.36
N THR A 406 -14.96 -3.77 7.38
CA THR A 406 -13.58 -3.36 7.05
C THR A 406 -12.93 -4.32 6.05
N ARG A 407 -11.98 -3.81 5.27
CA ARG A 407 -11.14 -4.57 4.33
C ARG A 407 -9.68 -4.19 4.54
N ASP A 408 -8.79 -5.15 4.28
CA ASP A 408 -7.34 -4.98 4.42
C ASP A 408 -6.73 -4.99 3.01
N TYR A 409 -6.05 -3.91 2.63
CA TYR A 409 -5.42 -3.78 1.30
C TYR A 409 -3.91 -3.90 1.41
N ILE A 410 -3.29 -4.60 0.46
CA ILE A 410 -1.86 -4.93 0.48
C ILE A 410 -1.24 -4.83 -0.92
N ASP A 411 0.09 -4.92 -1.01
CA ASP A 411 0.83 -4.83 -2.28
C ASP A 411 0.31 -5.81 -3.32
N ALA A 412 -0.08 -5.29 -4.48
CA ALA A 412 -0.58 -6.09 -5.59
C ALA A 412 0.46 -7.06 -6.18
N GLY A 413 1.75 -6.76 -6.02
CA GLY A 413 2.85 -7.64 -6.39
C GLY A 413 2.84 -8.99 -5.68
N LEU A 414 2.09 -9.10 -4.57
CA LEU A 414 1.85 -10.35 -3.85
C LEU A 414 0.89 -11.30 -4.56
N LEU A 415 0.08 -10.80 -5.49
CA LEU A 415 -0.73 -11.63 -6.37
C LEU A 415 -0.05 -11.81 -7.72
N LEU A 416 0.32 -10.71 -8.36
CA LEU A 416 0.98 -10.68 -9.66
C LEU A 416 1.87 -9.44 -9.71
N ASN A 417 3.14 -9.63 -10.04
CA ASN A 417 4.12 -8.55 -10.07
C ASN A 417 3.97 -7.60 -11.28
N SER A 418 2.76 -7.33 -11.76
CA SER A 418 2.47 -6.31 -12.77
C SER A 418 0.99 -5.91 -12.77
N PRO A 419 0.65 -4.61 -12.94
CA PRO A 419 -0.70 -4.08 -12.78
C PRO A 419 -1.63 -4.31 -13.98
N TYR A 420 -1.65 -5.50 -14.58
CA TYR A 420 -2.44 -5.74 -15.81
C TYR A 420 -3.93 -5.47 -15.64
N PHE A 421 -4.51 -5.93 -14.54
CA PHE A 421 -5.96 -5.88 -14.35
C PHE A 421 -6.52 -4.47 -14.23
N SER A 422 -5.70 -3.48 -13.85
CA SER A 422 -6.16 -2.10 -13.90
C SER A 422 -6.42 -1.72 -15.37
N VAL A 423 -5.46 -1.92 -16.27
CA VAL A 423 -5.57 -1.43 -17.64
C VAL A 423 -6.50 -2.27 -18.55
N LEU A 424 -6.88 -3.48 -18.14
CA LEU A 424 -7.71 -4.41 -18.92
C LEU A 424 -9.23 -4.15 -18.84
N ARG A 425 -9.68 -3.07 -18.18
CA ARG A 425 -11.09 -2.65 -18.25
C ARG A 425 -11.49 -2.38 -19.70
N GLU A 426 -12.60 -2.97 -20.15
CA GLU A 426 -13.09 -2.83 -21.54
C GLU A 426 -13.26 -1.35 -21.92
N GLU A 427 -13.68 -0.52 -20.96
CA GLU A 427 -13.93 0.90 -21.19
C GLU A 427 -12.66 1.74 -21.39
N ARG A 428 -11.47 1.20 -21.06
CA ARG A 428 -10.18 1.83 -21.37
C ARG A 428 -9.73 1.58 -22.81
N ASP A 429 -10.27 0.54 -23.45
CA ASP A 429 -10.05 0.21 -24.88
C ASP A 429 -8.56 0.27 -25.26
N ILE A 430 -7.72 -0.45 -24.50
CA ILE A 430 -6.25 -0.41 -24.65
C ILE A 430 -5.83 -1.25 -25.86
N ASP A 431 -5.13 -0.64 -26.81
CA ASP A 431 -4.63 -1.33 -28.02
C ASP A 431 -3.24 -1.96 -27.81
N LEU A 432 -2.40 -1.32 -27.00
CA LEU A 432 -1.01 -1.72 -26.77
C LEU A 432 -0.64 -1.60 -25.29
N ILE A 433 -0.09 -2.68 -24.77
CA ILE A 433 0.47 -2.75 -23.44
C ILE A 433 2.00 -2.86 -23.54
N ILE A 434 2.70 -1.89 -22.95
CA ILE A 434 4.14 -1.94 -22.70
C ILE A 434 4.34 -2.29 -21.22
N SER A 435 4.86 -3.48 -20.95
CA SER A 435 5.08 -3.96 -19.58
C SER A 435 6.56 -4.03 -19.28
N LEU A 436 7.01 -3.26 -18.28
CA LEU A 436 8.39 -3.21 -17.83
C LEU A 436 8.58 -4.15 -16.63
N ASP A 437 9.41 -5.16 -16.79
CA ASP A 437 9.75 -6.10 -15.71
C ASP A 437 11.03 -5.65 -14.96
N PHE A 438 10.92 -5.52 -13.64
CA PHE A 438 11.97 -5.12 -12.73
C PHE A 438 12.23 -6.18 -11.66
N SER A 439 11.77 -7.42 -11.89
CA SER A 439 12.01 -8.57 -11.04
C SER A 439 13.51 -8.90 -11.02
N ASP A 440 13.96 -9.49 -9.90
CA ASP A 440 15.35 -9.96 -9.77
C ASP A 440 15.56 -11.32 -10.46
N GLY A 441 14.46 -12.02 -10.76
CA GLY A 441 14.41 -13.35 -11.37
C GLY A 441 14.03 -13.33 -12.86
N ASP A 442 13.42 -14.42 -13.36
CA ASP A 442 13.05 -14.56 -14.77
C ASP A 442 12.00 -13.51 -15.20
N PRO A 443 12.33 -12.60 -16.14
CA PRO A 443 11.43 -11.53 -16.58
C PRO A 443 10.19 -12.06 -17.33
N PHE A 444 10.19 -13.30 -17.81
CA PHE A 444 9.05 -13.88 -18.53
C PHE A 444 8.06 -14.62 -17.62
N MET A 445 8.37 -14.83 -16.34
CA MET A 445 7.42 -15.46 -15.41
C MET A 445 6.15 -14.61 -15.23
N VAL A 446 6.29 -13.29 -15.25
CA VAL A 446 5.16 -12.37 -15.26
C VAL A 446 4.44 -12.45 -16.61
N GLY A 447 5.19 -12.38 -17.72
CA GLY A 447 4.74 -12.55 -19.11
C GLY A 447 3.84 -13.78 -19.34
N LEU A 448 4.31 -14.96 -18.92
CA LEU A 448 3.64 -16.26 -19.09
C LEU A 448 2.34 -16.36 -18.28
N ALA A 449 2.30 -15.77 -17.07
CA ALA A 449 1.09 -15.73 -16.26
C ALA A 449 -0.03 -14.92 -16.95
N ILE A 450 0.33 -13.86 -17.67
CA ILE A 450 -0.63 -12.99 -18.37
C ILE A 450 -1.22 -13.67 -19.60
N ILE A 451 -0.38 -14.32 -20.42
CA ILE A 451 -0.86 -15.10 -21.56
C ILE A 451 -1.89 -16.13 -21.08
N HIS A 452 -1.62 -16.79 -19.96
CA HIS A 452 -2.60 -17.71 -19.36
C HIS A 452 -3.90 -17.02 -18.91
N ILE A 453 -3.84 -15.82 -18.31
CA ILE A 453 -5.02 -15.09 -17.83
C ILE A 453 -5.92 -14.63 -18.99
N GLU A 454 -5.36 -14.08 -20.07
CA GLU A 454 -6.15 -13.66 -21.26
C GLU A 454 -6.91 -14.83 -21.90
N PHE A 455 -6.34 -16.04 -21.89
CA PHE A 455 -7.02 -17.23 -22.42
C PHE A 455 -8.20 -17.70 -21.57
N PHE A 456 -8.23 -17.40 -20.26
CA PHE A 456 -9.28 -17.90 -19.35
C PHE A 456 -10.42 -16.91 -19.10
N THR A 457 -10.20 -15.60 -19.27
CA THR A 457 -11.25 -14.58 -19.03
C THR A 457 -12.15 -14.33 -20.25
N ASN A 458 -11.78 -14.80 -21.44
CA ASN A 458 -12.52 -14.50 -22.68
C ASN A 458 -12.74 -15.74 -23.58
N PRO A 459 -13.48 -16.78 -23.13
CA PRO A 459 -13.63 -18.03 -23.90
C PRO A 459 -14.58 -17.93 -25.12
N SER A 460 -15.21 -16.78 -25.39
CA SER A 460 -16.31 -16.66 -26.36
C SER A 460 -16.23 -15.48 -27.35
N GLN A 461 -15.07 -14.84 -27.53
CA GLN A 461 -14.88 -13.93 -28.66
C GLN A 461 -13.86 -14.51 -29.65
N ASP A 462 -14.22 -14.42 -30.93
CA ASP A 462 -13.35 -14.78 -32.05
C ASP A 462 -11.95 -14.20 -31.87
N VAL A 463 -10.95 -15.05 -32.14
CA VAL A 463 -9.50 -14.87 -31.96
C VAL A 463 -8.92 -13.79 -32.91
N GLN A 464 -9.46 -12.56 -32.92
CA GLN A 464 -9.03 -11.49 -33.83
C GLN A 464 -8.58 -10.17 -33.18
N ASN A 465 -8.87 -9.93 -31.89
CA ASN A 465 -8.35 -8.75 -31.18
C ASN A 465 -7.30 -9.15 -30.14
N PHE A 466 -6.07 -9.40 -30.59
CA PHE A 466 -4.94 -9.49 -29.67
C PHE A 466 -4.53 -8.08 -29.24
N ASN A 467 -4.62 -7.80 -27.94
CA ASN A 467 -3.83 -6.73 -27.34
C ASN A 467 -2.36 -7.12 -27.55
N PHE A 468 -1.57 -6.27 -28.20
CA PHE A 468 -0.15 -6.56 -28.34
C PHE A 468 0.51 -6.32 -26.98
N ILE A 469 1.03 -7.37 -26.34
CA ILE A 469 1.78 -7.27 -25.09
C ILE A 469 3.27 -7.30 -25.43
N ALA A 470 3.94 -6.17 -25.24
CA ALA A 470 5.40 -6.10 -25.27
C ALA A 470 5.91 -6.15 -23.82
N THR A 471 6.41 -7.32 -23.39
CA THR A 471 7.16 -7.46 -22.13
C THR A 471 8.62 -7.16 -22.39
N LEU A 472 9.18 -6.18 -21.67
CA LEU A 472 10.55 -5.68 -21.81
C LEU A 472 11.33 -5.77 -20.51
#